data_AF-A0A957SLY4-F1
#
_entry.id   AF-A0A957SLY4-F1
#
_cell.length_a   1.000
_cell.length_b   1.000
_cell.length_c   1.000
_cell.angle_alpha   90.00
_cell.angle_beta   90.00
_cell.angle_gamma   90.00
#
_symmetry.space_group_name_H-M   'P 1'
#
loop_
_entity.id
_entity.type
_entity.pdbx_description
1 polymer ?
#
loop_
_entity_poly.entity_id
_entity_poly.type
_entity_poly.pdbx_seq_one_letter_code
_entity_poly.pdbx_strand_id
1 'polypeptide(L)'
;EPEKQQLFAHIHRRLRPGGRAVFGDLMIADQASEPRVQQHFRDIGQPEVAEDIDEEFFWYVDAAQAGLAALGFQVQIERFSALSWGIAALKLD
;
A
#
# COMPACT_ATOMS: atom_id res chain seq x y z
N GLU A 1 -5.73 9.83 -0.41
CA GLU A 1 -5.49 10.71 -1.59
C GLU A 1 -6.54 10.48 -2.66
N PRO A 2 -7.03 11.55 -3.31
CA PRO A 2 -8.01 11.45 -4.40
C PRO A 2 -7.56 10.55 -5.57
N GLU A 3 -6.27 10.58 -5.93
CA GLU A 3 -5.70 9.87 -7.08
C GLU A 3 -5.74 8.34 -6.88
N LYS A 4 -5.33 7.86 -5.69
CA LYS A 4 -5.37 6.44 -5.34
C LYS A 4 -6.81 5.89 -5.35
N GLN A 5 -7.77 6.65 -4.83
CA GLN A 5 -9.18 6.26 -4.89
C GLN A 5 -9.71 6.21 -6.32
N GLN A 6 -9.32 7.16 -7.17
CA GLN A 6 -9.67 7.15 -8.60
C GLN A 6 -9.08 5.94 -9.32
N LEU A 7 -7.83 5.56 -9.01
CA LEU A 7 -7.18 4.36 -9.54
C LEU A 7 -7.96 3.10 -9.15
N PHE A 8 -8.29 2.94 -7.86
CA PHE A 8 -9.03 1.76 -7.39
C PHE A 8 -10.42 1.66 -8.05
N ALA A 9 -11.15 2.78 -8.16
CA ALA A 9 -12.44 2.81 -8.83
C ALA A 9 -12.31 2.56 -10.35
N HIS A 10 -11.23 3.01 -10.98
CA HIS A 10 -10.93 2.70 -12.38
C HIS A 10 -10.73 1.19 -12.57
N ILE A 11 -9.90 0.56 -11.73
CA ILE A 11 -9.63 -0.87 -11.78
C ILE A 11 -10.90 -1.68 -11.53
N HIS A 12 -11.68 -1.32 -10.50
CA HIS A 12 -12.93 -1.99 -10.16
C HIS A 12 -13.92 -2.03 -11.33
N ARG A 13 -14.05 -0.93 -12.09
CA ARG A 13 -14.94 -0.84 -13.25
C ARG A 13 -14.47 -1.67 -14.45
N ARG A 14 -13.19 -2.03 -14.51
CA ARG A 14 -12.58 -2.72 -15.65
C ARG A 14 -12.40 -4.22 -15.42
N LEU A 15 -12.28 -4.64 -14.16
CA LEU A 15 -12.25 -6.05 -13.81
C LEU A 15 -13.64 -6.68 -13.96
N ARG A 16 -13.67 -7.90 -14.47
CA ARG A 16 -14.84 -8.78 -14.39
C ARG A 16 -14.89 -9.40 -12.98
N PRO A 17 -16.07 -9.87 -12.51
CA PRO A 17 -16.15 -10.73 -11.33
C PRO A 17 -15.12 -11.87 -11.39
N GLY A 18 -14.45 -12.12 -10.27
CA GLY A 18 -13.33 -13.05 -10.14
C GLY A 18 -11.99 -12.53 -10.64
N GLY A 19 -11.95 -11.35 -11.26
CA GLY A 19 -10.73 -10.67 -11.68
C GLY A 19 -9.92 -10.15 -10.48
N ARG A 20 -8.59 -10.14 -10.62
CA ARG A 20 -7.67 -9.72 -9.56
C ARG A 20 -6.78 -8.57 -10.02
N ALA A 21 -6.59 -7.59 -9.16
CA ALA A 21 -5.51 -6.61 -9.24
C ALA A 21 -4.46 -6.92 -8.18
N VAL A 22 -3.18 -6.76 -8.53
CA VAL A 22 -2.07 -6.96 -7.60
C VAL A 22 -1.19 -5.73 -7.66
N PHE A 23 -0.87 -5.19 -6.48
CA PHE A 23 0.03 -4.07 -6.28
C PHE A 23 1.24 -4.56 -5.51
N GLY A 24 2.43 -4.17 -5.96
CA GLY A 24 3.68 -4.36 -5.23
C GLY A 24 4.39 -3.02 -5.20
N ASP A 25 4.69 -2.53 -4.01
CA ASP A 25 5.34 -1.23 -3.84
C ASP A 25 6.13 -1.18 -2.53
N LEU A 26 6.92 -0.12 -2.38
CA LEU A 26 7.43 0.29 -1.08
C LEU A 26 6.31 1.02 -0.33
N MET A 27 5.94 0.49 0.83
CA MET A 27 4.81 0.95 1.62
C MET A 27 5.13 0.92 3.11
N ILE A 28 4.37 1.69 3.87
CA ILE A 28 4.39 1.72 5.32
C ILE A 28 3.05 1.18 5.82
N ALA A 29 3.03 0.48 6.95
CA ALA A 29 1.81 -0.17 7.44
C ALA A 29 0.66 0.85 7.63
N ASP A 30 0.98 1.95 8.30
CA ASP A 30 0.10 3.05 8.64
C ASP A 30 0.94 4.29 9.01
N GLN A 31 0.33 5.46 9.03
CA GLN A 31 1.01 6.73 9.37
C GLN A 31 1.62 6.72 10.79
N ALA A 32 1.00 6.02 11.75
CA ALA A 32 1.52 5.97 13.12
C ALA A 32 2.82 5.15 13.23
N SER A 33 3.05 4.22 12.32
CA SER A 33 4.22 3.36 12.28
C SER A 33 5.45 4.02 11.62
N GLU A 34 5.25 5.09 10.86
CA GLU A 34 6.27 5.76 10.05
C GLU A 34 7.52 6.19 10.84
N PRO A 35 7.43 6.87 12.01
CA PRO A 35 8.63 7.26 12.75
C PRO A 35 9.50 6.08 13.18
N ARG A 36 8.87 4.93 13.48
CA ARG A 36 9.58 3.70 13.84
C ARG A 36 10.29 3.09 12.64
N VAL A 37 9.69 3.16 11.45
CA VAL A 37 10.30 2.66 10.22
C VAL A 37 11.51 3.52 9.84
N GLN A 38 11.39 4.84 9.92
CA GLN A 38 12.52 5.75 9.71
C GLN A 38 13.66 5.47 10.69
N GLN A 39 13.35 5.33 11.98
CA GLN A 39 14.38 5.03 12.98
C GLN A 39 15.08 3.70 12.69
N HIS A 40 14.35 2.67 12.27
CA HIS A 40 14.93 1.39 11.89
C HIS A 40 15.99 1.54 10.79
N PHE A 41 15.73 2.33 9.74
CA PHE A 41 16.68 2.54 8.66
C PHE A 41 17.92 3.35 9.09
N ARG A 42 17.74 4.34 9.98
CA ARG A 42 18.86 5.04 10.62
C ARG A 42 19.74 4.06 11.43
N ASP A 43 19.13 3.18 12.21
CA ASP A 43 19.84 2.24 13.09
C ASP A 43 20.66 1.19 12.33
N ILE A 44 20.21 0.77 11.15
CA ILE A 44 20.93 -0.20 10.29
C ILE A 44 21.94 0.46 9.35
N GLY A 45 22.18 1.77 9.50
CA GLY A 45 23.16 2.51 8.69
C GLY A 45 22.69 2.85 7.28
N GLN A 46 21.37 2.99 7.08
CA GLN A 46 20.73 3.43 5.83
C GLN A 46 19.92 4.72 6.05
N PRO A 47 20.55 5.82 6.51
CA PRO A 47 19.84 7.06 6.79
C PRO A 47 19.16 7.68 5.56
N GLU A 48 19.68 7.44 4.35
CA GLU A 48 19.11 7.90 3.09
C GLU A 48 17.70 7.35 2.86
N VAL A 49 17.46 6.08 3.23
CA VAL A 49 16.12 5.48 3.13
C VAL A 49 15.15 6.12 4.12
N ALA A 50 15.63 6.55 5.27
CA ALA A 50 14.81 7.27 6.24
C ALA A 50 14.46 8.69 5.76
N GLU A 51 15.35 9.34 5.02
CA GLU A 51 15.13 10.64 4.37
C GLU A 51 14.14 10.50 3.20
N ASP A 52 14.30 9.47 2.37
CA ASP A 52 13.37 9.17 1.27
C ASP A 52 11.93 8.97 1.81
N ILE A 53 11.75 8.40 3.00
CA ILE A 53 10.43 8.27 3.64
C ILE A 53 9.76 9.63 3.92
N ASP A 54 10.54 10.66 4.27
CA ASP A 54 10.01 12.01 4.50
C ASP A 54 9.75 12.76 3.18
N GLU A 55 10.51 12.45 2.11
CA GLU A 55 10.47 13.17 0.83
C GLU A 55 9.54 12.54 -0.21
N GLU A 56 9.37 11.22 -0.19
CA GLU A 56 8.55 10.48 -1.16
C GLU A 56 7.12 10.21 -0.65
N PHE A 57 6.16 10.13 -1.57
CA PHE A 57 4.76 9.84 -1.27
C PHE A 57 4.51 8.34 -1.06
N PHE A 58 4.98 7.80 0.06
CA PHE A 58 4.75 6.40 0.42
C PHE A 58 3.27 6.05 0.50
N TRP A 59 2.93 4.81 0.15
CA TRP A 59 1.59 4.28 0.39
C TRP A 59 1.48 3.81 1.84
N TYR A 60 0.34 4.11 2.47
CA TYR A 60 -0.05 3.41 3.69
C TYR A 60 -0.91 2.19 3.32
N VAL A 61 -0.50 1.03 3.83
CA VAL A 61 -1.14 -0.26 3.55
C VAL A 61 -2.58 -0.26 4.07
N ASP A 62 -2.82 0.28 5.27
CA ASP A 62 -4.14 0.39 5.89
C ASP A 62 -5.11 1.23 5.05
N ALA A 63 -4.66 2.38 4.55
CA ALA A 63 -5.45 3.28 3.72
C ALA A 63 -5.77 2.64 2.36
N ALA A 64 -4.80 1.96 1.75
CA ALA A 64 -5.00 1.22 0.51
C ALA A 64 -6.00 0.06 0.69
N GLN A 65 -5.85 -0.72 1.77
CA GLN A 65 -6.76 -1.80 2.13
C GLN A 65 -8.18 -1.29 2.31
N ALA A 66 -8.36 -0.23 3.11
CA ALA A 66 -9.66 0.36 3.37
C ALA A 66 -10.31 0.89 2.08
N GLY A 67 -9.54 1.58 1.23
CA GLY A 67 -10.02 2.11 -0.05
C GLY A 67 -10.48 1.02 -1.02
N LEU A 68 -9.72 -0.08 -1.13
CA LEU A 68 -10.10 -1.23 -1.96
C LEU A 68 -11.31 -1.98 -1.39
N ALA A 69 -11.33 -2.24 -0.09
CA ALA A 69 -12.45 -2.92 0.57
C ALA A 69 -13.76 -2.12 0.46
N ALA A 70 -13.70 -0.79 0.56
CA ALA A 70 -14.86 0.09 0.39
C ALA A 70 -15.49 0.02 -1.02
N LEU A 71 -14.71 -0.42 -2.02
CA LEU A 71 -15.21 -0.63 -3.39
C LEU A 71 -15.77 -2.04 -3.63
N GLY A 72 -15.75 -2.92 -2.62
CA GLY A 72 -16.26 -4.29 -2.73
C GLY A 72 -15.21 -5.35 -3.07
N PHE A 73 -13.92 -4.99 -3.11
CA PHE A 73 -12.86 -5.98 -3.27
C PHE A 73 -12.68 -6.81 -1.99
N GLN A 74 -12.40 -8.11 -2.15
CA GLN A 74 -11.73 -8.89 -1.12
C GLN A 74 -10.23 -8.64 -1.20
N VAL A 75 -9.62 -8.18 -0.09
CA VAL A 75 -8.21 -7.76 -0.06
C VAL A 75 -7.37 -8.74 0.75
N GLN A 76 -6.22 -9.13 0.20
CA GLN A 76 -5.16 -9.87 0.88
C GLN A 76 -3.89 -9.02 0.88
N ILE A 77 -3.17 -9.04 2.00
CA ILE A 77 -1.96 -8.25 2.21
C ILE A 77 -0.85 -9.19 2.62
N GLU A 78 0.32 -9.00 2.04
CA GLU A 78 1.52 -9.75 2.39
C GLU A 78 2.71 -8.80 2.51
N ARG A 79 3.52 -8.97 3.55
CA ARG A 79 4.74 -8.21 3.75
C ARG A 79 5.94 -9.05 3.33
N PHE A 80 6.75 -8.52 2.42
CA PHE A 80 7.96 -9.20 1.92
C PHE A 80 9.25 -8.67 2.58
N SER A 81 9.28 -7.40 2.99
CA SER A 81 10.42 -6.82 3.70
C SER A 81 10.00 -5.64 4.60
N ALA A 82 10.97 -4.89 5.13
CA ALA A 82 10.70 -3.72 5.96
C ALA A 82 9.77 -2.71 5.27
N LEU A 83 9.98 -2.45 3.97
CA LEU A 83 9.16 -1.55 3.16
C LEU A 83 8.44 -2.26 2.01
N SER A 84 8.81 -3.48 1.62
CA SER A 84 8.16 -4.14 0.48
C SER A 84 6.86 -4.84 0.90
N TRP A 85 5.76 -4.42 0.28
CA TRP A 85 4.43 -4.97 0.52
C TRP A 85 3.74 -5.38 -0.78
N GLY A 86 2.91 -6.41 -0.70
CA GLY A 86 1.97 -6.83 -1.72
C GLY A 86 0.52 -6.66 -1.27
N ILE A 87 -0.31 -6.16 -2.16
CA ILE A 87 -1.77 -6.08 -1.98
C ILE A 87 -2.44 -6.78 -3.15
N ALA A 88 -3.20 -7.83 -2.87
CA ALA A 88 -4.02 -8.53 -3.86
C ALA A 88 -5.51 -8.21 -3.61
N ALA A 89 -6.17 -7.62 -4.60
CA ALA A 89 -7.58 -7.24 -4.56
C ALA A 89 -8.38 -8.09 -5.55
N LEU A 90 -9.28 -8.93 -5.04
CA LEU A 90 -10.17 -9.80 -5.82
C LEU A 90 -11.55 -9.15 -5.95
N LYS A 91 -12.03 -8.91 -7.17
CA LYS A 91 -13.38 -8.43 -7.43
C LYS A 91 -14.35 -9.59 -7.26
N LEU A 92 -15.38 -9.41 -6.44
CA LEU A 92 -16.34 -10.47 -6.14
C LEU A 92 -17.56 -10.47 -7.06
N ASP A 93 -17.98 -9.31 -7.54
CA ASP A 93 -19.24 -9.08 -8.28
C ASP A 93 -19.05 -8.64 -9.74
#